data_AF-A0A0M3KE12-F1
#
_entry.id   AF-A0A0M3KE12-F1
#
_cell.length_a   1.000
_cell.length_b   1.000
_cell.length_c   1.000
_cell.angle_alpha   90.00
_cell.angle_beta   90.00
_cell.angle_gamma   90.00
#
_symmetry.space_group_name_H-M   'P 1'
#
loop_
_entity.id
_entity.type
_entity.pdbx_description
1 polymer ?
#
loop_
_entity_poly.entity_id
_entity_poly.type
_entity_poly.pdbx_seq_one_letter_code
_entity_poly.pdbx_strand_id
1 'polypeptide(L)'
;MALFAKKVKKLATFQFLNIKLLLNGRGFSKFKKTYRLKGELGRGGFGIVYRAVRISDDTPVAVKFIERRHVREWAKLNDERVPMEISMLARCVNIPGVIKLIDWYSMPEGFLIVMQRPYPCIDLFDFIKAQGVLDENVSVFALFYTNSNALELYKKTCFYI
;
A
#
# COMPACT_ATOMS: atom_id res chain seq x y z
N MET A 1 30.35 -2.26 -1.31
CA MET A 1 29.01 -2.73 -1.73
C MET A 1 28.38 -3.79 -0.80
N ALA A 2 29.06 -4.88 -0.41
CA ALA A 2 28.45 -5.98 0.37
C ALA A 2 28.05 -5.62 1.83
N LEU A 3 28.81 -4.77 2.52
CA LEU A 3 28.53 -4.35 3.91
C LEU A 3 27.26 -3.49 4.03
N PHE A 4 27.05 -2.59 3.07
CA PHE A 4 25.85 -1.76 2.99
C PHE A 4 24.61 -2.61 2.71
N ALA A 5 24.70 -3.54 1.75
CA ALA A 5 23.63 -4.48 1.46
C ALA A 5 23.28 -5.39 2.65
N LYS A 6 24.26 -5.82 3.44
CA LYS A 6 24.04 -6.58 4.69
C LYS A 6 23.32 -5.74 5.76
N LYS A 7 23.70 -4.47 5.93
CA LYS A 7 23.06 -3.56 6.90
C LYS A 7 21.62 -3.22 6.52
N VAL A 8 21.36 -2.98 5.22
CA VAL A 8 20.02 -2.74 4.67
C VAL A 8 19.14 -3.99 4.79
N LYS A 9 19.67 -5.19 4.45
CA LYS A 9 18.97 -6.46 4.69
C LYS A 9 18.63 -6.65 6.17
N LYS A 10 19.56 -6.37 7.08
CA LYS A 10 19.34 -6.49 8.53
C LYS A 10 18.24 -5.54 9.03
N LEU A 11 18.22 -4.29 8.55
CA LEU A 11 17.21 -3.29 8.92
C LEU A 11 15.81 -3.65 8.40
N ALA A 12 15.73 -4.09 7.13
CA ALA A 12 14.49 -4.56 6.52
C ALA A 12 13.95 -5.81 7.23
N THR A 13 14.83 -6.75 7.62
CA THR A 13 14.48 -7.92 8.44
C THR A 13 14.00 -7.52 9.84
N PHE A 14 14.56 -6.47 10.44
CA PHE A 14 14.17 -5.98 11.77
C PHE A 14 12.80 -5.28 11.76
N GLN A 15 12.53 -4.44 10.75
CA GLN A 15 11.19 -3.88 10.51
C GLN A 15 10.15 -4.99 10.21
N PHE A 16 10.56 -6.04 9.48
CA PHE A 16 9.75 -7.24 9.26
C PHE A 16 9.40 -7.97 10.54
N LEU A 17 10.38 -8.11 11.44
CA LEU A 17 10.21 -8.82 12.70
C LEU A 17 9.24 -8.08 13.61
N ASN A 18 9.36 -6.74 13.68
CA ASN A 18 8.43 -5.90 14.44
C ASN A 18 7.00 -6.03 13.94
N ILE A 19 6.76 -6.14 12.63
CA ILE A 19 5.39 -6.40 12.15
C ILE A 19 4.91 -7.81 12.52
N LYS A 20 5.75 -8.84 12.43
CA LYS A 20 5.34 -10.19 12.87
C LYS A 20 4.98 -10.22 14.36
N LEU A 21 5.68 -9.45 15.18
CA LEU A 21 5.40 -9.26 16.60
C LEU A 21 4.12 -8.46 16.85
N LEU A 22 3.84 -7.46 16.02
CA LEU A 22 2.65 -6.60 16.09
C LEU A 22 1.41 -7.18 15.41
N LEU A 23 1.51 -8.28 14.66
CA LEU A 23 0.39 -8.85 13.91
C LEU A 23 0.06 -10.24 14.45
N ASN A 24 -0.48 -10.30 15.67
CA ASN A 24 -0.95 -11.56 16.27
C ASN A 24 -2.48 -11.60 16.25
N GLY A 25 -3.04 -12.25 15.23
CA GLY A 25 -4.49 -12.39 15.13
C GLY A 25 -4.95 -13.35 14.03
N ARG A 26 -6.22 -13.77 14.12
CA ARG A 26 -6.86 -14.67 13.13
C ARG A 26 -6.80 -14.07 11.71
N GLY A 27 -6.96 -12.75 11.58
CA GLY A 27 -6.86 -12.03 10.31
C GLY A 27 -5.48 -12.18 9.66
N PHE A 28 -4.40 -12.05 10.44
CA PHE A 28 -3.04 -12.23 9.90
C PHE A 28 -2.74 -13.68 9.49
N SER A 29 -3.31 -14.65 10.21
CA SER A 29 -3.20 -16.07 9.82
C SER A 29 -3.86 -16.33 8.47
N LYS A 30 -5.05 -15.75 8.22
CA LYS A 30 -5.71 -15.82 6.90
C LYS A 30 -4.88 -15.13 5.82
N PHE A 31 -4.36 -13.93 6.09
CA PHE A 31 -3.49 -13.21 5.16
C PHE A 31 -2.26 -14.04 4.75
N LYS A 32 -1.56 -14.67 5.70
CA LYS A 32 -0.35 -15.45 5.44
C LYS A 32 -0.58 -16.71 4.59
N LYS A 33 -1.82 -17.22 4.53
CA LYS A 33 -2.19 -18.33 3.64
C LYS A 33 -2.33 -17.90 2.18
N THR A 34 -2.66 -16.64 1.94
CA THR A 34 -2.94 -16.09 0.60
C THR A 34 -1.78 -15.26 0.06
N TYR A 35 -1.04 -14.57 0.92
CA TYR A 35 -0.02 -13.60 0.55
C TYR A 35 1.29 -13.81 1.30
N ARG A 36 2.39 -13.60 0.59
CA ARG A 36 3.75 -13.61 1.12
C ARG A 36 4.28 -12.19 1.17
N LEU A 37 4.33 -11.61 2.37
CA LEU A 37 4.92 -10.29 2.60
C LEU A 37 6.42 -10.30 2.25
N LYS A 38 6.88 -9.24 1.60
CA LYS A 38 8.27 -8.91 1.24
C LYS A 38 8.58 -7.51 1.80
N GLY A 39 9.74 -6.92 1.50
CA GLY A 39 10.22 -5.67 2.12
C GLY A 39 9.28 -4.45 2.06
N GLU A 40 9.53 -3.47 2.93
CA GLU A 40 8.85 -2.17 2.93
C GLU A 40 9.05 -1.45 1.58
N LEU A 41 7.96 -0.91 1.02
CA LEU A 41 7.98 0.02 -0.13
C LEU A 41 8.22 1.44 0.36
N GLY A 42 7.54 1.83 1.43
CA GLY A 42 7.77 3.10 2.10
C GLY A 42 6.87 3.29 3.31
N ARG A 43 7.14 4.39 4.01
CA ARG A 43 6.49 4.76 5.27
C ARG A 43 6.34 6.28 5.38
N GLY A 44 5.21 6.70 5.96
CA GLY A 44 4.98 8.10 6.34
C GLY A 44 3.60 8.31 6.95
N GLY A 45 3.02 9.50 6.77
CA GLY A 45 1.81 9.93 7.48
C GLY A 45 0.58 9.05 7.24
N PHE A 46 0.56 8.29 6.14
CA PHE A 46 -0.55 7.42 5.76
C PHE A 46 -0.37 5.97 6.25
N GLY A 47 0.70 5.67 6.98
CA GLY A 47 1.02 4.32 7.44
C GLY A 47 2.26 3.75 6.74
N ILE A 48 2.31 2.42 6.63
CA ILE A 48 3.45 1.70 6.07
C ILE A 48 2.93 0.81 4.95
N VAL A 49 3.63 0.83 3.82
CA VAL A 49 3.30 -0.01 2.66
C VAL A 49 4.42 -1.00 2.42
N TYR A 50 4.04 -2.25 2.16
CA TYR A 50 4.95 -3.36 1.94
C TYR A 50 4.74 -3.94 0.54
N ARG A 51 5.83 -4.46 -0.02
CA ARG A 51 5.79 -5.38 -1.14
C ARG A 51 5.18 -6.69 -0.65
N ALA A 52 4.33 -7.32 -1.45
CA ALA A 52 3.96 -8.70 -1.23
C ALA A 52 3.68 -9.40 -2.56
N VAL A 53 3.49 -10.71 -2.47
CA VAL A 53 3.20 -11.57 -3.61
C VAL A 53 2.04 -12.48 -3.22
N ARG A 54 1.01 -12.60 -4.07
CA ARG A 54 -0.05 -13.58 -3.90
C ARG A 54 0.49 -14.97 -4.17
N ILE A 55 0.22 -15.92 -3.29
CA ILE A 55 0.84 -17.25 -3.33
C ILE A 55 0.31 -18.11 -4.48
N SER A 56 -0.96 -17.92 -4.89
CA SER A 56 -1.60 -18.77 -5.90
C SER A 56 -1.06 -18.59 -7.32
N ASP A 57 -0.60 -17.39 -7.66
CA ASP A 57 -0.27 -16.98 -9.04
C ASP A 57 0.99 -16.12 -9.12
N ASP A 58 1.71 -15.96 -8.02
CA ASP A 58 2.87 -15.07 -7.86
C ASP A 58 2.62 -13.61 -8.30
N THR A 59 1.36 -13.16 -8.31
CA THR A 59 1.02 -11.78 -8.68
C THR A 59 1.59 -10.79 -7.66
N PRO A 60 2.34 -9.75 -8.09
CA PRO A 60 2.78 -8.70 -7.20
C PRO A 60 1.62 -7.88 -6.65
N VAL A 61 1.64 -7.63 -5.35
CA VAL A 61 0.66 -6.78 -4.66
C VAL A 61 1.36 -5.82 -3.70
N ALA A 62 0.68 -4.75 -3.34
CA ALA A 62 1.09 -3.83 -2.27
C ALA A 62 0.18 -4.05 -1.06
N VAL A 63 0.77 -3.97 0.13
CA VAL A 63 0.06 -4.20 1.39
C VAL A 63 0.27 -3.00 2.29
N LYS A 64 -0.78 -2.22 2.51
CA LYS A 64 -0.76 -1.09 3.44
C LYS A 64 -1.25 -1.54 4.81
N PHE A 65 -0.47 -1.26 5.84
CA PHE A 65 -0.87 -1.45 7.23
C PHE A 65 -1.32 -0.12 7.84
N ILE A 66 -2.52 -0.12 8.41
CA ILE A 66 -3.08 1.00 9.16
C ILE A 66 -3.33 0.54 10.59
N GLU A 67 -2.60 1.12 11.55
CA GLU A 67 -2.87 0.88 12.97
C GLU A 67 -4.25 1.39 13.36
N ARG A 68 -4.99 0.61 14.16
CA ARG A 68 -6.38 0.92 14.48
C ARG A 68 -6.55 2.28 15.17
N ARG A 69 -5.57 2.66 16.01
CA ARG A 69 -5.51 3.98 16.69
C ARG A 69 -5.30 5.17 15.74
N HIS A 70 -4.79 4.92 14.53
CA HIS A 70 -4.57 5.96 13.51
C HIS A 70 -5.74 6.08 12.53
N VAL A 71 -6.79 5.25 12.67
CA VAL A 71 -7.99 5.35 11.84
C VAL A 71 -8.83 6.54 12.31
N ARG A 72 -8.75 7.64 11.55
CA ARG A 72 -9.50 8.88 11.82
C ARG A 72 -10.95 8.81 11.36
N GLU A 73 -11.17 8.20 10.21
CA GLU A 73 -12.47 8.13 9.56
C GLU A 73 -12.89 6.67 9.36
N TRP A 74 -14.13 6.38 9.72
CA TRP A 74 -14.71 5.04 9.68
C TRP A 74 -15.90 5.01 8.73
N ALA A 75 -16.11 3.88 8.08
CA ALA A 75 -17.22 3.60 7.20
C ALA A 75 -17.78 2.20 7.48
N LYS A 76 -18.91 1.88 6.85
CA LYS A 76 -19.53 0.56 6.87
C LYS A 76 -19.40 -0.07 5.48
N LEU A 77 -18.91 -1.29 5.40
CA LEU A 77 -18.78 -2.08 4.17
C LEU A 77 -19.22 -3.51 4.47
N ASN A 78 -20.26 -4.00 3.79
CA ASN A 78 -20.84 -5.34 4.01
C ASN A 78 -21.10 -5.65 5.49
N ASP A 79 -21.72 -4.71 6.20
CA ASP A 79 -21.98 -4.77 7.65
C ASP A 79 -20.77 -4.74 8.58
N GLU A 80 -19.56 -4.66 8.05
CA GLU A 80 -18.33 -4.52 8.83
C GLU A 80 -17.87 -3.05 8.94
N ARG A 81 -17.38 -2.68 10.12
CA ARG A 81 -16.82 -1.35 10.37
C ARG A 81 -15.36 -1.31 9.90
N VAL A 82 -15.09 -0.52 8.88
CA VAL A 82 -13.78 -0.44 8.22
C VAL A 82 -13.26 1.00 8.16
N PRO A 83 -11.94 1.22 8.02
CA PRO A 83 -11.41 2.52 7.67
C PRO A 83 -12.06 3.06 6.39
N MET A 84 -12.31 4.37 6.34
CA MET A 84 -12.88 5.04 5.16
C MET A 84 -12.11 4.72 3.88
N GLU A 85 -10.78 4.58 3.97
CA GLU A 85 -9.93 4.21 2.85
C GLU A 85 -10.32 2.87 2.20
N ILE A 86 -10.67 1.84 2.99
CA ILE A 86 -11.10 0.54 2.44
C ILE A 86 -12.43 0.70 1.70
N SER A 87 -13.38 1.42 2.30
CA SER A 87 -14.70 1.67 1.71
C SER A 87 -14.58 2.45 0.39
N MET A 88 -13.74 3.48 0.36
CA MET A 88 -13.48 4.26 -0.85
C MET A 88 -12.87 3.42 -1.97
N LEU A 89 -11.82 2.64 -1.69
CA LEU A 89 -11.20 1.79 -2.70
C LEU A 89 -12.14 0.71 -3.23
N ALA A 90 -12.99 0.14 -2.37
CA ALA A 90 -14.01 -0.83 -2.78
C ALA A 90 -15.01 -0.21 -3.78
N ARG A 91 -15.38 1.07 -3.60
CA ARG A 91 -16.31 1.79 -4.49
C ARG A 91 -15.66 2.19 -5.82
N CYS A 92 -14.34 2.32 -5.87
CA CYS A 92 -13.61 2.77 -7.05
C CYS A 92 -13.01 1.64 -7.89
N VAL A 93 -13.29 0.37 -7.58
CA VAL A 93 -12.68 -0.80 -8.26
C VAL A 93 -12.90 -0.84 -9.78
N ASN A 94 -13.99 -0.25 -10.26
CA ASN A 94 -14.36 -0.22 -11.69
C ASN A 94 -13.88 1.05 -12.42
N ILE A 95 -13.17 1.96 -11.74
CA ILE A 95 -12.68 3.19 -12.35
C ILE A 95 -11.32 2.92 -12.99
N PRO A 96 -11.16 3.12 -14.32
CA PRO A 96 -9.87 2.99 -14.99
C PRO A 96 -8.83 3.91 -14.35
N GLY A 97 -7.60 3.41 -14.23
CA GLY A 97 -6.50 4.14 -13.62
C GLY A 97 -6.49 4.08 -12.09
N VAL A 98 -7.56 3.77 -11.38
CA VAL A 98 -7.50 3.68 -9.90
C VAL A 98 -6.85 2.37 -9.47
N ILE A 99 -5.92 2.44 -8.49
CA ILE A 99 -5.34 1.25 -7.86
C ILE A 99 -6.45 0.41 -7.23
N LYS A 100 -6.57 -0.83 -7.68
CA LYS A 100 -7.68 -1.71 -7.30
C LYS A 100 -7.44 -2.30 -5.92
N LEU A 101 -8.47 -2.25 -5.07
CA LEU A 101 -8.56 -3.09 -3.88
C LEU A 101 -8.67 -4.55 -4.32
N ILE A 102 -7.78 -5.39 -3.79
CA ILE A 102 -7.79 -6.82 -4.03
C ILE A 102 -8.43 -7.55 -2.85
N ASP A 103 -8.00 -7.21 -1.64
CA ASP A 103 -8.43 -7.87 -0.40
C ASP A 103 -8.14 -6.97 0.79
N TRP A 104 -8.71 -7.28 1.95
CA TRP A 104 -8.39 -6.59 3.19
C TRP A 104 -8.60 -7.50 4.40
N TYR A 105 -7.87 -7.21 5.47
CA TYR A 105 -7.90 -8.03 6.69
C TYR A 105 -8.00 -7.14 7.92
N SER A 106 -8.96 -7.44 8.79
CA SER A 106 -9.03 -6.85 10.13
C SER A 106 -8.25 -7.69 11.14
N MET A 107 -7.53 -7.01 12.03
CA MET A 107 -6.76 -7.59 13.13
C MET A 107 -6.91 -6.70 14.37
N PRO A 108 -6.64 -7.21 15.57
CA PRO A 108 -6.71 -6.41 16.80
C PRO A 108 -5.94 -5.08 16.69
N GLU A 109 -4.75 -5.13 16.07
CA GLU A 109 -3.80 -4.03 15.98
C GLU A 109 -4.11 -3.05 14.85
N GLY A 110 -4.90 -3.46 13.85
CA GLY A 110 -5.17 -2.62 12.68
C GLY A 110 -5.75 -3.36 11.48
N PHE A 111 -5.55 -2.77 10.32
CA PHE A 111 -6.05 -3.27 9.04
C PHE A 111 -4.90 -3.47 8.06
N LEU A 112 -4.95 -4.56 7.30
CA LEU A 112 -4.15 -4.72 6.09
C LEU A 112 -5.03 -4.46 4.88
N ILE A 113 -4.58 -3.58 4.00
CA ILE A 113 -5.23 -3.28 2.72
C ILE A 113 -4.33 -3.86 1.64
N VAL A 114 -4.82 -4.86 0.92
CA VAL A 114 -4.11 -5.50 -0.19
C VAL A 114 -4.60 -4.89 -1.49
N MET A 115 -3.69 -4.34 -2.26
CA MET A 115 -4.00 -3.60 -3.47
C MET A 115 -3.11 -4.00 -4.64
N GLN A 116 -3.59 -3.71 -5.84
CA GLN A 116 -2.84 -3.91 -7.08
C GLN A 116 -1.49 -3.19 -6.99
N ARG A 117 -0.43 -3.85 -7.46
CA ARG A 117 0.89 -3.24 -7.59
C ARG A 117 1.37 -3.40 -9.03
N PRO A 118 1.33 -2.33 -9.85
CA PRO A 118 1.98 -2.34 -11.14
C PRO A 118 3.45 -2.72 -10.97
N TYR A 119 4.00 -3.53 -11.88
CA TYR A 119 5.41 -3.85 -11.85
C TYR A 119 5.95 -4.01 -13.28
N PRO A 120 7.01 -3.28 -13.67
CA PRO A 120 7.77 -2.31 -12.86
C PRO A 120 6.96 -1.04 -12.52
N CYS A 121 7.23 -0.43 -11.36
CA CYS A 121 6.64 0.85 -10.93
C CYS A 121 7.71 1.72 -10.25
N ILE A 122 7.53 3.04 -10.35
CA ILE A 122 8.27 4.05 -9.60
C ILE A 122 7.23 5.00 -8.98
N ASP A 123 7.40 5.30 -7.70
CA ASP A 123 6.55 6.27 -7.02
C ASP A 123 6.74 7.66 -7.66
N LEU A 124 5.66 8.42 -7.79
CA LEU A 124 5.68 9.72 -8.46
C LEU A 124 6.65 10.69 -7.76
N PHE A 125 6.79 10.63 -6.44
CA PHE A 125 7.73 11.47 -5.70
C PHE A 125 9.18 11.12 -6.02
N ASP A 126 9.50 9.82 -6.14
CA ASP A 126 10.83 9.36 -6.53
C ASP A 126 11.12 9.70 -8.00
N PHE A 127 10.11 9.60 -8.88
CA PHE A 127 10.22 10.02 -10.27
C PHE A 127 10.52 11.52 -10.39
N ILE A 128 9.77 12.38 -9.68
CA ILE A 128 10.00 13.83 -9.65
C ILE A 128 11.40 14.13 -9.10
N LYS A 129 11.81 13.48 -8.01
CA LYS A 129 13.16 13.66 -7.46
C LYS A 129 14.27 13.28 -8.44
N ALA A 130 14.07 12.23 -9.23
CA ALA A 130 15.05 11.77 -10.19
C ALA A 130 15.15 12.69 -11.42
N GLN A 131 14.03 13.26 -11.86
CA GLN A 131 13.97 14.10 -13.06
C GLN A 131 14.25 15.59 -12.77
N GLY A 132 14.00 16.07 -11.55
CA GLY A 132 14.07 17.50 -11.23
C GLY A 132 12.83 18.26 -11.70
N VAL A 133 13.01 19.38 -12.40
CA VAL A 133 11.88 20.13 -12.98
C VAL A 133 11.31 19.32 -14.15
N LEU A 134 10.09 18.82 -13.97
CA LEU A 134 9.37 18.11 -15.03
C LEU A 134 9.00 19.09 -16.14
N ASP A 135 9.20 18.69 -17.39
CA ASP A 135 8.66 19.40 -18.55
C ASP A 135 7.14 19.56 -18.42
N GLU A 136 6.59 20.65 -18.96
CA GLU A 136 5.17 20.95 -18.85
C GLU A 136 4.32 19.79 -19.37
N ASN A 137 4.73 19.13 -20.46
CA ASN A 137 3.97 17.99 -21.02
C ASN A 137 3.95 16.77 -20.09
N VAL A 138 5.05 16.53 -19.37
CA VAL A 138 5.16 15.43 -18.40
C VAL A 138 4.41 15.76 -17.11
N SER A 139 4.44 17.02 -16.70
CA SER A 139 3.68 17.54 -15.55
C SER A 139 2.18 17.48 -15.81
N VAL A 140 1.75 17.89 -17.01
CA VAL A 140 0.40 17.75 -17.54
C VAL A 140 0.03 16.27 -17.54
N PHE A 141 0.82 15.37 -18.11
CA PHE A 141 0.51 13.93 -18.09
C PHE A 141 0.33 13.39 -16.65
N ALA A 142 1.24 13.72 -15.74
CA ALA A 142 1.15 13.33 -14.32
C ALA A 142 -0.11 13.90 -13.65
N LEU A 143 -0.45 15.17 -13.91
CA LEU A 143 -1.64 15.83 -13.40
C LEU A 143 -2.93 15.24 -14.01
N PHE A 144 -3.00 15.05 -15.32
CA PHE A 144 -4.18 14.54 -16.02
C PHE A 144 -4.46 13.07 -15.70
N TYR A 145 -3.44 12.22 -15.54
CA TYR A 145 -3.64 10.86 -15.01
C TYR A 145 -4.21 10.87 -13.58
N THR A 146 -3.90 11.91 -12.78
CA THR A 146 -4.44 12.08 -11.43
C THR A 146 -5.77 12.85 -11.34
N ASN A 147 -6.20 13.55 -12.41
CA ASN A 147 -7.37 14.46 -12.41
C ASN A 147 -8.71 13.80 -12.75
N SER A 148 -8.78 12.47 -12.90
CA SER A 148 -10.06 11.77 -13.08
C SER A 148 -10.76 11.53 -11.73
N ASN A 149 -11.36 12.54 -11.08
CA ASN A 149 -12.14 12.46 -9.81
C ASN A 149 -11.53 11.68 -8.62
N ALA A 150 -10.31 11.17 -8.77
CA ALA A 150 -9.67 10.23 -7.88
C ALA A 150 -8.58 10.90 -7.05
N LEU A 151 -8.33 12.21 -7.21
CA LEU A 151 -7.25 12.96 -6.57
C LEU A 151 -7.27 12.86 -5.02
N GLU A 152 -8.44 12.85 -4.40
CA GLU A 152 -8.60 12.68 -2.95
C GLU A 152 -8.25 11.24 -2.50
N LEU A 153 -8.64 10.23 -3.29
CA LEU A 153 -8.31 8.82 -3.06
C LEU A 153 -6.83 8.54 -3.34
N TYR A 154 -6.30 9.07 -4.44
CA TYR A 154 -4.92 8.96 -4.89
C TYR A 154 -3.95 9.53 -3.86
N LYS A 155 -4.29 10.68 -3.26
CA LYS A 155 -3.51 11.27 -2.15
C LYS A 155 -3.53 10.45 -0.87
N LYS A 156 -4.46 9.51 -0.67
CA LYS A 156 -4.51 8.64 0.52
C LYS A 156 -3.90 7.25 0.25
N THR A 157 -3.96 6.76 -0.98
CA THR A 157 -3.57 5.38 -1.34
C THR A 157 -2.30 5.26 -2.20
N CYS A 158 -1.97 6.26 -3.04
CA CYS A 158 -0.88 6.15 -4.02
C CYS A 158 0.45 6.80 -3.63
N PHE A 159 0.61 7.37 -2.42
CA PHE A 159 1.92 7.93 -1.99
C PHE A 159 3.01 6.88 -1.72
N TYR A 160 2.83 5.62 -2.12
CA TYR A 160 3.71 4.52 -1.74
C TYR A 160 3.75 3.32 -2.72
N ILE A 161 3.36 3.50 -3.99
CA ILE A 161 3.56 2.44 -5.02
C ILE A 161 4.47 2.96 -6.11
#